data_AF-A0A1L8CR32-F1
#
_entry.id   AF-A0A1L8CR32-F1
#
_cell.length_a   1.000
_cell.length_b   1.000
_cell.length_c   1.000
_cell.angle_alpha   90.00
_cell.angle_beta   90.00
_cell.angle_gamma   90.00
#
_symmetry.space_group_name_H-M   'P 1'
#
loop_
_entity.id
_entity.type
_entity.pdbx_description
1 polymer ?
#
loop_
_entity_poly.entity_id
_entity_poly.type
_entity_poly.pdbx_seq_one_letter_code
_entity_poly.pdbx_strand_id
1 'polypeptide(L)' 'MFIKTNNKTHEEETISSEEMVSVLESEFKADEVDEILTEIVSGIYQHRTSVAIYKYKA' A
#
# COMPACT_ATOMS: atom_id res chain seq x y z
N MET A 1 -5.73 -7.53 -5.45
CA MET A 1 -6.36 -7.09 -4.18
C MET A 1 -5.31 -6.47 -3.28
N PHE A 2 -5.57 -5.31 -2.67
CA PHE A 2 -4.61 -4.67 -1.76
C PHE A 2 -4.67 -5.32 -0.37
N ILE A 3 -3.49 -5.62 0.18
CA ILE A 3 -3.32 -6.28 1.47
C ILE A 3 -2.47 -5.39 2.36
N LYS A 4 -2.97 -5.11 3.56
CA LYS A 4 -2.26 -4.47 4.66
C LYS A 4 -1.83 -5.54 5.65
N THR A 5 -0.54 -5.59 5.96
CA THR A 5 0.03 -6.52 6.94
C THR A 5 0.52 -5.71 8.15
N ASN A 6 -0.04 -5.95 9.33
CA ASN A 6 0.38 -5.25 10.54
C ASN A 6 1.80 -5.68 10.96
N ASN A 7 2.71 -4.73 11.16
CA ASN A 7 4.10 -5.04 11.51
C ASN A 7 4.27 -5.71 12.88
N LYS A 8 3.31 -5.52 13.81
CA LYS A 8 3.37 -6.06 15.18
C LYS A 8 2.67 -7.41 15.30
N THR A 9 1.46 -7.54 14.76
CA THR A 9 0.64 -8.76 14.91
C THR A 9 0.82 -9.73 13.76
N HIS A 10 1.40 -9.28 12.64
CA HIS A 10 1.49 -10.04 11.39
C HIS A 10 0.12 -10.41 10.78
N GLU A 11 -0.95 -9.78 11.25
CA GLU A 11 -2.29 -9.98 10.69
C GLU A 11 -2.39 -9.31 9.32
N GLU A 12 -2.98 -10.03 8.36
CA GLU A 12 -3.26 -9.54 7.02
C GLU A 12 -4.73 -9.13 6.93
N GLU A 13 -4.96 -7.90 6.48
CA GLU A 13 -6.29 -7.35 6.20
C GLU A 13 -6.36 -6.94 4.73
N THR A 14 -7.53 -7.15 4.12
CA THR A 14 -7.80 -6.57 2.80
C THR A 14 -8.22 -5.13 2.98
N ILE A 15 -7.63 -4.24 2.19
CA ILE A 15 -8.03 -2.84 2.12
C ILE A 15 -8.54 -2.48 0.72
N SER A 16 -9.34 -1.41 0.65
CA SER A 16 -9.81 -0.87 -0.61
C SER A 16 -8.69 -0.09 -1.32
N SER A 17 -8.90 0.19 -2.61
CA SER A 17 -8.00 1.06 -3.37
C SER A 17 -7.99 2.49 -2.84
N GLU A 18 -9.13 2.99 -2.35
CA GLU A 18 -9.23 4.33 -1.74
C GLU A 18 -8.39 4.42 -0.45
N GLU A 19 -8.44 3.39 0.41
CA GLU A 19 -7.61 3.36 1.62
C GLU A 19 -6.12 3.30 1.27
N MET A 20 -5.74 2.55 0.23
CA MET A 20 -4.35 2.52 -0.24
C MET A 20 -3.88 3.88 -0.75
N VAL A 21 -4.72 4.58 -1.52
CA VAL A 21 -4.44 5.95 -2.02
C VAL A 21 -4.22 6.89 -0.83
N SER A 22 -5.11 6.87 0.16
CA SER A 22 -4.98 7.74 1.34
C SER A 22 -3.69 7.48 2.15
N VAL A 23 -3.22 6.23 2.21
CA VAL A 23 -1.93 5.91 2.83
C VAL A 23 -0.79 6.55 2.05
N LEU A 24 -0.78 6.44 0.73
CA LEU A 24 0.28 6.99 -0.10
C LEU A 24 0.26 8.53 -0.12
N GLU A 25 -0.91 9.15 -0.20
CA GLU A 25 -1.07 10.61 -0.16
C GLU A 25 -0.59 11.23 1.17
N SER A 26 -0.44 10.43 2.23
CA SER A 26 0.10 10.90 3.51
C SER A 26 1.62 11.09 3.50
N GLU A 27 2.33 10.40 2.58
CA GLU A 27 3.81 10.40 2.50
C GLU A 27 4.34 10.96 1.18
N PHE A 28 3.53 10.91 0.11
CA PHE A 28 3.91 11.29 -1.25
C PHE A 28 3.00 12.40 -1.79
N LYS A 29 3.47 13.09 -2.82
CA LYS A 29 2.63 14.05 -3.55
C LYS A 29 1.68 13.30 -4.49
N ALA A 30 0.55 13.92 -4.80
CA ALA A 30 -0.48 13.34 -5.66
C ALA A 30 0.06 12.87 -7.03
N ASP A 31 1.06 13.56 -7.60
CA ASP A 31 1.71 13.17 -8.86
C ASP A 31 2.58 11.91 -8.76
N GLU A 32 3.10 11.61 -7.56
CA GLU A 32 3.92 10.42 -7.29
C GLU A 32 3.04 9.20 -6.91
N VAL A 33 1.86 9.44 -6.34
CA VAL A 33 0.94 8.38 -5.88
C VAL A 33 0.51 7.46 -7.02
N ASP A 34 0.20 8.02 -8.20
CA ASP A 34 -0.23 7.22 -9.37
C ASP A 34 0.87 6.28 -9.88
N GLU A 35 2.11 6.76 -9.91
CA GLU A 35 3.28 5.95 -10.29
C GLU A 35 3.50 4.82 -9.29
N ILE A 36 3.52 5.16 -7.99
CA ILE A 36 3.72 4.19 -6.91
C ILE A 36 2.60 3.13 -6.88
N LEU A 37 1.34 3.54 -7.06
CA LEU A 37 0.21 2.60 -7.15
C LEU A 37 0.41 1.62 -8.30
N THR A 38 0.88 2.10 -9.45
CA THR A 38 1.16 1.25 -10.61
C THR A 38 2.24 0.23 -10.30
N GLU A 39 3.32 0.63 -9.62
CA GLU A 39 4.39 -0.28 -9.20
C GLU A 39 3.90 -1.32 -8.18
N ILE A 40 3.02 -0.94 -7.25
CA ILE A 40 2.44 -1.85 -6.26
C ILE A 40 1.55 -2.88 -6.92
N VAL A 41 0.64 -2.45 -7.80
CA VAL A 41 -0.26 -3.34 -8.54
C VAL A 41 0.53 -4.28 -9.47
N SER A 42 1.63 -3.80 -10.04
CA SER A 42 2.55 -4.60 -10.85
C SER A 42 3.40 -5.59 -10.03
N GLY A 43 3.32 -5.54 -8.69
CA GLY A 43 4.08 -6.39 -7.78
C GLY A 43 5.57 -6.05 -7.70
N ILE A 44 5.98 -4.91 -8.23
CA ILE A 44 7.36 -4.43 -8.26
C ILE A 44 7.72 -3.76 -6.94
N TYR A 45 6.76 -3.05 -6.36
CA TYR A 45 6.94 -2.31 -5.11
C TYR A 45 5.99 -2.79 -4.01
N GLN A 46 6.47 -2.72 -2.77
CA GLN A 46 5.65 -2.89 -1.58
C GLN A 46 5.91 -1.70 -0.69
N HIS A 47 4.84 -1.00 -0.33
CA HIS A 47 4.96 0.19 0.48
C HIS A 47 5.03 -0.20 1.96
N ARG A 48 6.03 0.30 2.68
CA ARG A 48 6.24 -0.05 4.09
C ARG A 48 6.27 1.21 4.94
N THR A 49 5.38 1.24 5.91
CA THR A 49 5.36 2.26 6.96
C THR A 49 5.85 1.67 8.28
N SER A 50 5.95 2.51 9.31
CA SER A 50 6.25 2.06 10.68
C SER A 50 5.19 1.12 11.24
N VAL A 51 3.94 1.23 10.77
CA VAL A 51 2.78 0.48 11.32
C VAL A 51 2.47 -0.78 10.51
N ALA A 52 2.61 -0.73 9.18
CA ALA A 52 2.20 -1.83 8.31
C ALA A 52 3.01 -1.92 7.01
N ILE A 53 2.88 -3.06 6.32
CA ILE A 53 3.34 -3.28 4.95
C ILE A 53 2.11 -3.40 4.06
N TYR A 54 2.14 -2.70 2.93
CA TYR A 54 1.08 -2.65 1.94
C TYR A 54 1.58 -3.25 0.63
N LYS A 55 0.83 -4.21 0.08
CA LYS A 55 1.18 -4.92 -1.16
C LYS A 55 -0.08 -5.22 -1.98
N TYR A 56 0.08 -5.45 -3.27
CA TYR A 56 -0.97 -6.03 -4.10
C TYR A 56 -0.78 -7.54 -4.23
N LYS A 57 -1.84 -8.30 -4.01
CA LYS A 57 -1.93 -9.73 -4.28
C LYS A 57 -2.83 -9.95 -5.49
N ALA A 58 -2.23 -10.34 -6.61
CA ALA A 58 -2.95 -10.74 -7.82
C ALA A 58 -3.68 -12.07 -7.62
#